data_AF-A0A1A8U2G4-F1
#
_entry.id   AF-A0A1A8U2G4-F1
#
_cell.length_a   1.000
_cell.length_b   1.000
_cell.length_c   1.000
_cell.angle_alpha   90.00
_cell.angle_beta   90.00
_cell.angle_gamma   90.00
#
_symmetry.space_group_name_H-M   'P 1'
#
loop_
_entity.id
_entity.type
_entity.pdbx_description
1 polymer ?
#
loop_
_entity_poly.entity_id
_entity_poly.type
_entity_poly.pdbx_seq_one_letter_code
_entity_poly.pdbx_strand_id
1 'polypeptide(L)'
;VLKRFDWTFGLAMCKLVSMSILMNTYSSIYFMVLIGIDRYLALVHPLFSEGIRRPKFAKLGCVVVWILGFLFSLPALIHRDLTAPINNTKSNCFMNFPSHNVQLTSDLSLSVLGFIIPIFIISFCTIKIIKSLKNRITEGVNAKKVDHKATTLVLAVLLAFLICWVPYHLVKILYFLKDAKLFTSCSVFKLLHICSQIFTYLAYFNSTLNPILYVLVGKNFQKKVKELFRQWDHKRTSTLSNTVSTKLPRSNRSSHNIV
;
A
#
# COMPACT_ATOMS: atom_id res chain seq x y z
N VAL A 1 12.38 -21.14 6.31
CA VAL A 1 13.38 -20.40 5.50
C VAL A 1 14.01 -19.35 6.39
N LEU A 2 15.32 -19.42 6.68
CA LEU A 2 16.20 -18.33 7.18
C LEU A 2 17.52 -18.93 7.74
N LYS A 3 18.17 -19.87 7.03
CA LYS A 3 19.51 -20.37 7.43
C LYS A 3 20.68 -19.62 6.75
N ARG A 4 20.42 -18.54 6.00
CA ARG A 4 21.44 -17.80 5.22
C ARG A 4 21.40 -16.27 5.32
N PHE A 5 20.51 -15.67 6.11
CA PHE A 5 20.49 -14.21 6.25
C PHE A 5 21.25 -13.80 7.50
N ASP A 6 22.42 -13.21 7.33
CA ASP A 6 23.17 -12.60 8.41
C ASP A 6 22.71 -11.15 8.60
N TRP A 7 22.20 -10.82 9.79
CA TRP A 7 21.77 -9.48 10.15
C TRP A 7 22.92 -8.73 10.81
N THR A 8 23.61 -7.89 10.03
CA THR A 8 24.81 -7.16 10.48
C THR A 8 24.51 -5.75 11.02
N PHE A 9 23.27 -5.26 10.91
CA PHE A 9 22.89 -3.88 11.26
C PHE A 9 22.58 -3.66 12.76
N GLY A 10 22.77 -4.68 13.59
CA GLY A 10 22.52 -4.60 15.03
C GLY A 10 21.03 -4.61 15.45
N LEU A 11 20.80 -4.66 16.76
CA LEU A 11 19.47 -4.89 17.35
C LEU A 11 18.49 -3.74 17.06
N ALA A 12 18.99 -2.50 17.13
CA ALA A 12 18.17 -1.31 16.89
C ALA A 12 17.53 -1.35 15.49
N MET A 13 18.32 -1.65 14.45
CA MET A 13 17.80 -1.75 13.08
C MET A 13 16.89 -2.96 12.90
N CYS A 14 17.18 -4.09 13.54
CA CYS A 14 16.33 -5.30 13.50
C CYS A 14 14.90 -4.96 13.99
N LYS A 15 14.82 -4.20 15.08
CA LYS A 15 13.55 -3.71 15.66
C LYS A 15 12.89 -2.64 14.77
N LEU A 16 13.62 -1.58 14.42
CA LEU A 16 13.09 -0.43 13.68
C LEU A 16 12.59 -0.80 12.28
N VAL A 17 13.35 -1.61 11.52
CA VAL A 17 12.96 -2.04 10.17
C VAL A 17 11.70 -2.91 10.24
N SER A 18 11.68 -3.88 11.15
CA SER A 18 10.52 -4.77 11.32
C SER A 18 9.27 -4.00 11.75
N MET A 19 9.42 -3.08 12.69
CA MET A 19 8.35 -2.19 13.16
C MET A 19 7.82 -1.32 12.01
N SER A 20 8.71 -0.70 11.23
CA SER A 20 8.35 0.17 10.11
C SER A 20 7.58 -0.58 9.03
N ILE A 21 8.01 -1.81 8.69
CA ILE A 21 7.32 -2.67 7.73
C ILE A 21 5.89 -2.96 8.21
N LEU A 22 5.72 -3.39 9.47
CA LEU A 22 4.40 -3.71 10.03
C LEU A 22 3.51 -2.47 10.18
N MET A 23 4.06 -1.34 10.64
CA MET A 23 3.34 -0.09 10.76
C MET A 23 2.83 0.38 9.39
N ASN A 24 3.66 0.31 8.34
CA ASN A 24 3.26 0.62 6.98
C ASN A 24 2.15 -0.32 6.49
N THR A 25 2.29 -1.63 6.75
CA THR A 25 1.27 -2.63 6.43
C THR A 25 -0.07 -2.28 7.07
N TYR A 26 -0.15 -2.18 8.39
CA TYR A 26 -1.42 -1.94 9.08
C TYR A 26 -2.00 -0.57 8.76
N SER A 27 -1.17 0.48 8.69
CA SER A 27 -1.64 1.81 8.29
C SER A 27 -2.27 1.78 6.90
N SER A 28 -1.63 1.11 5.93
CA SER A 28 -2.17 0.97 4.57
C SER A 28 -3.53 0.27 4.57
N ILE A 29 -3.69 -0.81 5.35
CA ILE A 29 -4.95 -1.55 5.47
C ILE A 29 -6.06 -0.64 6.00
N TYR A 30 -5.81 0.07 7.10
CA TYR A 30 -6.82 0.94 7.70
C TYR A 30 -7.11 2.20 6.89
N PHE A 31 -6.14 2.71 6.13
CA PHE A 31 -6.42 3.76 5.14
C PHE A 31 -7.39 3.26 4.05
N MET A 32 -7.24 2.01 3.59
CA MET A 32 -8.21 1.43 2.65
C MET A 32 -9.61 1.29 3.28
N VAL A 33 -9.69 0.92 4.56
CA VAL A 33 -10.97 0.92 5.30
C VAL A 33 -11.59 2.32 5.34
N LEU A 34 -10.82 3.36 5.72
CA LEU A 34 -11.32 4.74 5.77
C LEU A 34 -11.78 5.23 4.40
N ILE A 35 -11.01 4.97 3.34
CA ILE A 35 -11.35 5.34 1.97
C ILE A 35 -12.61 4.59 1.50
N GLY A 36 -12.74 3.32 1.83
CA GLY A 36 -13.92 2.51 1.53
C GLY A 36 -15.18 3.04 2.22
N ILE A 37 -15.08 3.38 3.51
CA ILE A 37 -16.17 3.99 4.29
C ILE A 37 -16.53 5.37 3.72
N ASP A 38 -15.55 6.24 3.43
CA ASP A 38 -15.78 7.57 2.85
C ASP A 38 -16.57 7.48 1.54
N ARG A 39 -16.20 6.56 0.64
CA ARG A 39 -16.92 6.36 -0.62
C ARG A 39 -18.28 5.72 -0.43
N TYR A 40 -18.40 4.76 0.47
CA TYR A 40 -19.69 4.15 0.81
C TYR A 40 -20.68 5.21 1.33
N LEU A 41 -20.28 6.03 2.30
CA LEU A 41 -21.13 7.08 2.87
C LEU A 41 -21.52 8.11 1.81
N ALA A 42 -20.57 8.53 0.96
CA ALA A 42 -20.84 9.48 -0.11
C ALA A 42 -21.90 9.00 -1.12
N LEU A 43 -21.95 7.69 -1.40
CA LEU A 43 -22.82 7.13 -2.44
C LEU A 43 -24.14 6.60 -1.91
N VAL A 44 -24.16 6.08 -0.68
CA VAL A 44 -25.32 5.39 -0.10
C VAL A 44 -26.06 6.28 0.91
N HIS A 45 -25.35 7.17 1.61
CA HIS A 45 -25.91 8.02 2.66
C HIS A 45 -25.53 9.51 2.48
N PRO A 46 -25.95 10.15 1.37
CA PRO A 46 -25.47 11.49 0.99
C PRO A 46 -25.75 12.57 2.04
N LEU A 47 -26.92 12.52 2.71
CA LEU A 47 -27.31 13.50 3.73
C LEU A 47 -26.44 13.43 5.00
N PHE A 48 -26.05 12.22 5.43
CA PHE A 48 -25.13 12.03 6.56
C PHE A 48 -23.68 12.35 6.17
N SER A 49 -23.34 12.11 4.90
CA SER A 49 -22.01 12.32 4.34
C SER A 49 -21.54 13.77 4.41
N GLU A 50 -22.42 14.77 4.27
CA GLU A 50 -22.05 16.20 4.31
C GLU A 50 -21.46 16.64 5.67
N GLY A 51 -21.94 16.06 6.78
CA GLY A 51 -21.43 16.35 8.11
C GLY A 51 -20.10 15.65 8.40
N ILE A 52 -20.02 14.36 8.12
CA ILE A 52 -18.89 13.50 8.52
C ILE A 52 -17.66 13.66 7.61
N ARG A 53 -17.83 14.06 6.34
CA ARG A 53 -16.72 14.20 5.38
C ARG A 53 -16.00 15.55 5.45
N ARG A 54 -16.18 16.29 6.55
CA ARG A 54 -15.44 17.54 6.78
C ARG A 54 -13.94 17.25 6.95
N PRO A 55 -13.04 18.16 6.52
CA PRO A 55 -11.59 17.96 6.64
C PRO A 55 -11.10 17.66 8.06
N LYS A 56 -11.81 18.14 9.09
CA LYS A 56 -11.50 17.86 10.50
C LYS A 56 -11.60 16.36 10.83
N PHE A 57 -12.66 15.69 10.38
CA PHE A 57 -12.84 14.25 10.60
C PHE A 57 -11.88 13.41 9.77
N ALA A 58 -11.55 13.85 8.54
CA ALA A 58 -10.51 13.20 7.75
C ALA A 58 -9.14 13.24 8.45
N LYS A 59 -8.75 14.40 9.00
CA LYS A 59 -7.51 14.54 9.79
C LYS A 59 -7.53 13.64 11.02
N LEU A 60 -8.63 13.63 11.77
CA LEU A 60 -8.79 12.77 12.94
C LEU A 60 -8.67 11.29 12.56
N GLY A 61 -9.33 10.86 11.48
CA GLY A 61 -9.22 9.50 10.95
C GLY A 61 -7.78 9.12 10.62
N CYS A 62 -7.03 10.00 9.93
CA CYS A 62 -5.62 9.75 9.65
C CYS A 62 -4.79 9.57 10.92
N VAL A 63 -5.00 10.42 11.94
CA VAL A 63 -4.28 10.31 13.22
C VAL A 63 -4.61 8.99 13.92
N VAL A 64 -5.88 8.58 13.93
CA VAL A 64 -6.32 7.28 14.49
C VAL A 64 -5.63 6.12 13.77
N VAL A 65 -5.55 6.16 12.44
CA VAL A 65 -4.87 5.11 11.66
C VAL A 65 -3.40 5.00 12.01
N TRP A 66 -2.69 6.13 12.15
CA TRP A 66 -1.28 6.12 12.54
C TRP A 66 -1.06 5.56 13.94
N ILE A 67 -1.93 5.92 14.89
CA ILE A 67 -1.88 5.38 16.26
C ILE A 67 -2.12 3.86 16.24
N LEU A 68 -3.15 3.39 15.53
CA LEU A 68 -3.42 1.95 15.40
C LEU A 68 -2.27 1.21 14.72
N GLY A 69 -1.70 1.77 13.66
CA GLY A 69 -0.54 1.20 12.96
C GLY A 69 0.68 1.06 13.87
N PHE A 70 0.94 2.05 14.72
CA PHE A 70 1.99 2.00 15.74
C PHE A 70 1.66 0.95 16.82
N LEU A 71 0.45 0.94 17.35
CA LEU A 71 0.03 -0.03 18.38
C LEU A 71 0.17 -1.48 17.89
N PHE A 72 -0.19 -1.76 16.64
CA PHE A 72 -0.09 -3.10 16.08
C PHE A 72 1.35 -3.50 15.70
N SER A 73 2.27 -2.54 15.54
CA SER A 73 3.68 -2.83 15.32
C SER A 73 4.48 -3.01 16.63
N LEU A 74 3.90 -2.67 17.80
CA LEU A 74 4.54 -2.83 19.11
C LEU A 74 5.03 -4.26 19.42
N PRO A 75 4.29 -5.34 19.12
CA PRO A 75 4.79 -6.69 19.40
C PRO A 75 6.11 -6.98 18.68
N ALA A 76 6.30 -6.44 17.47
CA ALA A 76 7.58 -6.57 16.78
C ALA A 76 8.67 -5.69 17.38
N LEU A 77 8.34 -4.53 17.95
CA LEU A 77 9.32 -3.69 18.65
C LEU A 77 9.80 -4.36 19.96
N ILE A 78 8.89 -4.99 20.69
CA ILE A 78 9.14 -5.60 21.99
C ILE A 78 9.82 -6.96 21.84
N HIS A 79 9.30 -7.82 20.97
CA HIS A 79 9.71 -9.23 20.89
C HIS A 79 10.76 -9.53 19.82
N ARG A 80 11.15 -8.58 18.95
CA ARG A 80 12.28 -8.82 18.02
C ARG A 80 13.59 -8.82 18.78
N ASP A 81 14.39 -9.85 18.57
CA ASP A 81 15.71 -9.97 19.17
C ASP A 81 16.76 -10.46 18.16
N LEU A 82 18.04 -10.32 18.54
CA LEU A 82 19.17 -10.91 17.84
C LEU A 82 19.63 -12.13 18.61
N THR A 83 19.68 -13.28 17.93
CA THR A 83 20.29 -14.47 18.52
C THR A 83 21.42 -14.93 17.60
N ALA A 84 22.62 -14.92 18.17
CA ALA A 84 23.79 -15.57 17.61
C ALA A 84 23.73 -17.05 18.05
N PRO A 85 23.68 -18.02 17.12
CA PRO A 85 23.84 -19.42 17.50
C PRO A 85 25.23 -19.59 18.13
N ILE A 86 25.32 -20.37 19.22
CA ILE A 86 26.55 -20.59 20.03
C ILE A 86 27.77 -20.99 19.18
N ASN A 87 27.55 -21.56 17.98
CA ASN A 87 28.58 -22.03 17.05
C ASN A 87 28.61 -21.31 15.68
N ASN A 88 27.91 -20.19 15.49
CA ASN A 88 27.93 -19.41 14.25
C ASN A 88 28.06 -17.91 14.56
N THR A 89 28.95 -17.21 13.83
CA THR A 89 29.07 -15.74 13.87
C THR A 89 27.90 -14.99 13.22
N LYS A 90 26.93 -15.71 12.64
CA LYS A 90 25.80 -15.11 11.93
C LYS A 90 24.66 -14.79 12.88
N SER A 91 24.31 -13.52 12.98
CA SER A 91 23.21 -13.04 13.83
C SER A 91 21.90 -13.07 13.05
N ASN A 92 20.87 -13.73 13.56
CA ASN A 92 19.54 -13.70 12.94
C ASN A 92 18.64 -12.73 13.71
N CYS A 93 17.88 -11.92 12.98
CA CYS A 93 16.80 -11.09 13.53
C CYS A 93 15.50 -11.92 13.55
N PHE A 94 15.00 -12.29 14.73
CA PHE A 94 13.89 -13.23 14.90
C PHE A 94 12.91 -12.74 15.98
N MET A 95 11.70 -13.32 16.00
CA MET A 95 10.70 -13.05 17.04
C MET A 95 10.97 -13.97 18.23
N ASN A 96 11.23 -13.38 19.39
CA ASN A 96 11.47 -14.04 20.66
C ASN A 96 10.28 -13.79 21.61
N PHE A 97 9.26 -14.63 21.52
CA PHE A 97 8.10 -14.54 22.43
C PHE A 97 8.39 -15.29 23.74
N PRO A 98 7.96 -14.76 24.89
CA PRO A 98 8.23 -15.36 26.20
C PRO A 98 7.52 -16.70 26.42
N SER A 99 6.41 -16.94 25.71
CA SER A 99 5.70 -18.21 25.72
C SER A 99 4.93 -18.43 24.43
N HIS A 100 4.64 -19.71 24.12
CA HIS A 100 3.83 -20.08 22.96
C HIS A 100 2.42 -19.48 23.02
N ASN A 101 1.83 -19.37 24.22
CA ASN A 101 0.51 -18.77 24.40
C ASN A 101 0.50 -17.28 24.04
N VAL A 102 1.52 -16.52 24.48
CA VAL A 102 1.64 -15.09 24.15
C VAL A 102 1.84 -14.90 22.65
N GLN A 103 2.65 -15.76 22.01
CA GLN A 103 2.81 -15.76 20.55
C GLN A 103 1.47 -16.00 19.84
N LEU A 104 0.77 -17.07 20.22
CA LEU A 104 -0.49 -17.48 19.61
C LEU A 104 -1.56 -16.38 19.75
N THR A 105 -1.72 -15.82 20.95
CA THR A 105 -2.68 -14.73 21.22
C THR A 105 -2.32 -13.48 20.43
N SER A 106 -1.03 -13.13 20.33
CA SER A 106 -0.58 -11.98 19.55
C SER A 106 -0.85 -12.17 18.05
N ASP A 107 -0.48 -13.34 17.51
CA ASP A 107 -0.68 -13.67 16.09
C ASP A 107 -2.17 -13.72 15.71
N LEU A 108 -3.01 -14.29 16.58
CA LEU A 108 -4.47 -14.29 16.43
C LEU A 108 -5.04 -12.87 16.47
N SER A 109 -4.69 -12.09 17.49
CA SER A 109 -5.20 -10.73 17.66
C SER A 109 -4.81 -9.83 16.47
N LEU A 110 -3.56 -9.91 16.03
CA LEU A 110 -3.06 -9.19 14.86
C LEU A 110 -3.70 -9.66 13.56
N SER A 111 -4.05 -10.95 13.44
CA SER A 111 -4.75 -11.47 12.27
C SER A 111 -6.21 -11.03 12.24
N VAL A 112 -6.90 -11.06 13.39
CA VAL A 112 -8.30 -10.66 13.50
C VAL A 112 -8.45 -9.15 13.29
N LEU A 113 -7.76 -8.36 14.10
CA LEU A 113 -7.86 -6.91 14.09
C LEU A 113 -7.18 -6.30 12.87
N GLY A 114 -5.98 -6.79 12.53
CA GLY A 114 -5.18 -6.24 11.45
C GLY A 114 -5.62 -6.70 10.05
N PHE A 115 -6.49 -7.72 9.93
CA PHE A 115 -6.90 -8.20 8.62
C PHE A 115 -8.35 -8.67 8.50
N ILE A 116 -8.82 -9.60 9.34
CA ILE A 116 -10.16 -10.19 9.19
C ILE A 116 -11.26 -9.12 9.30
N ILE A 117 -11.20 -8.25 10.30
CA ILE A 117 -12.16 -7.14 10.42
C ILE A 117 -12.03 -6.17 9.23
N PRO A 118 -10.84 -5.65 8.89
CA PRO A 118 -10.66 -4.80 7.72
C PRO A 118 -11.18 -5.37 6.40
N ILE A 119 -10.94 -6.66 6.12
CA ILE A 119 -11.35 -7.27 4.85
C ILE A 119 -12.87 -7.38 4.75
N PHE A 120 -13.56 -7.70 5.85
CA PHE A 120 -15.03 -7.72 5.87
C PHE A 120 -15.60 -6.33 5.59
N ILE A 121 -15.05 -5.28 6.23
CA ILE A 121 -15.48 -3.90 6.01
C ILE A 121 -15.22 -3.48 4.56
N ILE A 122 -13.99 -3.71 4.05
CA ILE A 122 -13.62 -3.33 2.67
C ILE A 122 -14.49 -4.07 1.65
N SER A 123 -14.72 -5.37 1.83
CA SER A 123 -15.56 -6.16 0.94
C SER A 123 -17.01 -5.68 0.94
N PHE A 124 -17.57 -5.43 2.13
CA PHE A 124 -18.91 -4.86 2.28
C PHE A 124 -19.04 -3.51 1.57
N CYS A 125 -18.13 -2.57 1.85
CA CYS A 125 -18.10 -1.27 1.21
C CYS A 125 -18.00 -1.41 -0.31
N THR A 126 -17.09 -2.26 -0.80
CA THR A 126 -16.88 -2.53 -2.22
C THR A 126 -18.15 -3.03 -2.91
N ILE A 127 -18.82 -4.04 -2.34
CA ILE A 127 -20.07 -4.59 -2.88
C ILE A 127 -21.16 -3.51 -2.93
N LYS A 128 -21.33 -2.73 -1.85
CA LYS A 128 -22.33 -1.65 -1.80
C LYS A 128 -22.03 -0.53 -2.78
N ILE A 129 -20.77 -0.16 -2.97
CA ILE A 129 -20.32 0.82 -3.96
C ILE A 129 -20.65 0.32 -5.37
N ILE A 130 -20.33 -0.94 -5.70
CA ILE A 130 -20.65 -1.53 -7.02
C ILE A 130 -22.16 -1.53 -7.26
N LYS A 131 -22.97 -1.95 -6.28
CA LYS A 131 -24.43 -1.97 -6.41
C LYS A 131 -25.01 -0.58 -6.61
N SER A 132 -24.56 0.41 -5.82
CA SER A 132 -24.99 1.80 -5.96
C SER A 132 -24.62 2.36 -7.33
N LEU A 133 -23.43 2.06 -7.83
CA LEU A 133 -22.96 2.51 -9.14
C LEU A 133 -23.80 1.91 -10.27
N LYS A 134 -24.09 0.60 -10.20
CA LYS A 134 -24.93 -0.09 -11.19
C LYS A 134 -26.34 0.49 -11.24
N ASN A 135 -26.97 0.72 -10.08
CA ASN A 135 -28.31 1.28 -10.00
C ASN A 135 -28.38 2.69 -10.63
N ARG A 136 -27.40 3.55 -10.33
CA ARG A 136 -27.35 4.92 -10.89
C ARG A 136 -27.21 4.93 -12.42
N ILE A 137 -26.50 3.96 -12.98
CA ILE A 137 -26.37 3.79 -14.44
C ILE A 137 -27.71 3.34 -15.04
N THR A 138 -28.38 2.37 -14.41
CA THR A 138 -29.69 1.87 -14.85
C THR A 138 -30.78 2.93 -14.78
N GLU A 139 -30.76 3.78 -13.75
CA GLU A 139 -31.74 4.87 -13.56
C GLU A 139 -31.49 6.09 -14.47
N GLY A 140 -30.48 6.06 -15.35
CA GLY A 140 -30.19 7.16 -16.26
C GLY A 140 -29.78 8.48 -15.57
N VAL A 141 -29.47 8.43 -14.27
CA VAL A 141 -29.09 9.60 -13.50
C VAL A 141 -27.71 10.04 -13.97
N ASN A 142 -27.64 11.19 -14.64
CA ASN A 142 -26.40 11.90 -14.99
C ASN A 142 -25.67 12.38 -13.73
N ALA A 143 -25.21 11.45 -12.91
CA ALA A 143 -24.29 11.73 -11.81
C ALA A 143 -23.08 12.46 -12.40
N LYS A 144 -22.67 13.57 -11.77
CA LYS A 144 -21.51 14.39 -12.19
C LYS A 144 -20.38 13.46 -12.62
N LYS A 145 -19.97 13.53 -13.90
CA LYS A 145 -18.90 12.71 -14.50
C LYS A 145 -17.59 12.66 -13.68
N VAL A 146 -17.38 13.61 -12.76
CA VAL A 146 -16.23 13.70 -11.85
C VAL A 146 -16.34 12.71 -10.68
N ASP A 147 -17.51 12.59 -10.04
CA ASP A 147 -17.72 11.70 -8.88
C ASP A 147 -17.70 10.22 -9.29
N HIS A 148 -18.22 9.90 -10.47
CA HIS A 148 -18.12 8.55 -11.04
C HIS A 148 -16.65 8.15 -11.24
N LYS A 149 -15.80 9.04 -11.79
CA LYS A 149 -14.39 8.75 -12.03
C LYS A 149 -13.59 8.56 -10.74
N ALA A 150 -13.80 9.45 -9.76
CA ALA A 150 -13.17 9.32 -8.45
C ALA A 150 -13.58 8.02 -7.74
N THR A 151 -14.86 7.64 -7.87
CA THR A 151 -15.38 6.36 -7.35
C THR A 151 -14.77 5.16 -8.06
N THR A 152 -14.67 5.18 -9.40
CA THR A 152 -14.04 4.09 -10.17
C THR A 152 -12.58 3.89 -9.77
N LEU A 153 -11.83 4.97 -9.57
CA LEU A 153 -10.45 4.89 -9.10
C LEU A 153 -10.36 4.25 -7.71
N VAL A 154 -11.18 4.71 -6.76
CA VAL A 154 -11.19 4.11 -5.41
C VAL A 154 -11.58 2.63 -5.47
N LEU A 155 -12.59 2.28 -6.26
CA LEU A 155 -13.00 0.89 -6.46
C LEU A 155 -11.85 0.03 -6.98
N ALA A 156 -11.10 0.52 -7.98
CA ALA A 156 -9.94 -0.19 -8.51
C ALA A 156 -8.85 -0.40 -7.44
N VAL A 157 -8.60 0.61 -6.60
CA VAL A 157 -7.64 0.53 -5.49
C VAL A 157 -8.09 -0.46 -4.42
N LEU A 158 -9.37 -0.48 -4.04
CA LEU A 158 -9.91 -1.44 -3.08
C LEU A 158 -9.82 -2.89 -3.60
N LEU A 159 -10.14 -3.11 -4.88
CA LEU A 159 -10.05 -4.43 -5.51
C LEU A 159 -8.59 -4.91 -5.61
N ALA A 160 -7.67 -4.04 -6.02
CA ALA A 160 -6.25 -4.36 -6.08
C ALA A 160 -5.69 -4.73 -4.70
N PHE A 161 -6.09 -3.98 -3.66
CA PHE A 161 -5.74 -4.31 -2.28
C PHE A 161 -6.24 -5.70 -1.87
N LEU A 162 -7.49 -6.05 -2.16
CA LEU A 162 -8.03 -7.38 -1.86
C LEU A 162 -7.23 -8.47 -2.59
N ILE A 163 -6.97 -8.30 -3.89
CA ILE A 163 -6.19 -9.27 -4.68
C ILE A 163 -4.79 -9.48 -4.09
N CYS A 164 -4.15 -8.42 -3.60
CA CYS A 164 -2.81 -8.53 -3.03
C CYS A 164 -2.78 -9.16 -1.65
N TRP A 165 -3.74 -8.84 -0.78
CA TRP A 165 -3.67 -9.21 0.64
C TRP A 165 -4.44 -10.48 0.99
N VAL A 166 -5.58 -10.77 0.34
CA VAL A 166 -6.38 -11.98 0.61
C VAL A 166 -5.55 -13.25 0.52
N PRO A 167 -4.77 -13.50 -0.55
CA PRO A 167 -4.06 -14.76 -0.70
C PRO A 167 -3.00 -14.97 0.40
N TYR A 168 -2.32 -13.89 0.79
CA TYR A 168 -1.30 -13.93 1.85
C TYR A 168 -1.90 -14.33 3.20
N HIS A 169 -3.00 -13.69 3.59
CA HIS A 169 -3.64 -13.97 4.87
C HIS A 169 -4.38 -15.31 4.89
N LEU A 170 -4.92 -15.75 3.76
CA LEU A 170 -5.48 -17.09 3.63
C LEU A 170 -4.42 -18.16 3.92
N VAL A 171 -3.21 -17.99 3.39
CA VAL A 171 -2.09 -18.90 3.69
C VAL A 171 -1.71 -18.86 5.17
N LYS A 172 -1.72 -17.69 5.83
CA LYS A 172 -1.48 -17.61 7.28
C LYS A 172 -2.55 -18.35 8.11
N ILE A 173 -3.82 -18.22 7.73
CA ILE A 173 -4.91 -18.97 8.38
C ILE A 173 -4.71 -20.47 8.20
N LEU A 174 -4.30 -20.92 7.02
CA LEU A 174 -4.00 -22.34 6.78
C LEU A 174 -2.80 -22.82 7.62
N TYR A 175 -1.75 -22.02 7.80
CA TYR A 175 -0.67 -22.36 8.73
C TYR A 175 -1.16 -22.51 10.18
N PHE A 176 -2.00 -21.59 10.64
CA PHE A 176 -2.59 -21.64 11.97
C PHE A 176 -3.43 -22.90 12.18
N LEU A 177 -4.31 -23.24 11.23
CA LEU A 177 -5.15 -24.45 11.29
C LEU A 177 -4.30 -25.73 11.30
N LYS A 178 -3.17 -25.73 10.58
CA LYS A 178 -2.19 -26.82 10.59
C LYS A 178 -1.48 -26.93 11.95
N ASP A 179 -1.09 -25.82 12.58
CA ASP A 179 -0.48 -25.86 13.92
C ASP A 179 -1.50 -26.27 14.99
N ALA A 180 -2.79 -26.01 14.77
CA ALA A 180 -3.91 -26.58 15.53
C ALA A 180 -4.19 -28.07 15.23
N LYS A 181 -3.36 -28.74 14.39
CA LYS A 181 -3.45 -30.15 14.00
C LYS A 181 -4.79 -30.54 13.34
N LEU A 182 -5.48 -29.60 12.70
CA LEU A 182 -6.76 -29.85 12.03
C LEU A 182 -6.61 -30.53 10.65
N PHE A 183 -5.42 -30.46 10.05
CA PHE A 183 -5.10 -31.22 8.84
C PHE A 183 -3.59 -31.53 8.74
N THR A 184 -3.24 -32.73 8.27
CA THR A 184 -1.88 -33.29 8.34
C THR A 184 -1.49 -33.95 7.02
N SER A 185 -1.34 -33.16 5.94
CA SER A 185 -0.84 -33.66 4.65
C SER A 185 0.48 -32.98 4.24
N CYS A 186 1.51 -33.80 3.97
CA CYS A 186 2.84 -33.34 3.58
C CYS A 186 2.85 -32.59 2.22
N SER A 187 2.00 -33.02 1.28
CA SER A 187 1.84 -32.35 -0.02
C SER A 187 1.25 -30.95 0.13
N VAL A 188 0.27 -30.79 1.02
CA VAL A 188 -0.33 -29.48 1.35
C VAL A 188 0.72 -28.54 1.97
N PHE A 189 1.65 -29.07 2.77
CA PHE A 189 2.72 -28.27 3.37
C PHE A 189 3.71 -27.70 2.33
N LYS A 190 4.16 -28.51 1.36
CA LYS A 190 5.04 -28.02 0.29
C LYS A 190 4.37 -26.93 -0.54
N LEU A 191 3.08 -27.12 -0.86
CA LEU A 191 2.29 -26.15 -1.59
C LEU A 191 2.11 -24.85 -0.79
N LEU A 192 1.72 -24.94 0.48
CA LEU A 192 1.58 -23.79 1.39
C LEU A 192 2.87 -22.97 1.48
N HIS A 193 4.02 -23.64 1.53
CA HIS A 193 5.30 -22.99 1.61
C HIS A 193 5.64 -22.19 0.35
N ILE A 194 5.38 -22.74 -0.84
CA ILE A 194 5.58 -22.04 -2.12
C ILE A 194 4.60 -20.87 -2.23
N CYS A 195 3.31 -21.11 -1.95
CA CYS A 195 2.27 -20.08 -1.97
C CYS A 195 2.57 -18.93 -1.00
N SER A 196 3.09 -19.24 0.20
CA SER A 196 3.47 -18.23 1.19
C SER A 196 4.50 -17.25 0.63
N GLN A 197 5.53 -17.74 -0.06
CA GLN A 197 6.54 -16.87 -0.66
C GLN A 197 5.92 -15.97 -1.72
N ILE A 198 5.21 -16.55 -2.69
CA ILE A 198 4.58 -15.82 -3.79
C ILE A 198 3.62 -14.74 -3.26
N PHE A 199 2.76 -15.10 -2.31
CA PHE A 199 1.77 -14.16 -1.77
C PHE A 199 2.38 -13.13 -0.83
N THR A 200 3.50 -13.41 -0.17
CA THR A 200 4.25 -12.39 0.57
C THR A 200 4.77 -11.32 -0.38
N TYR A 201 5.38 -11.71 -1.51
CA TYR A 201 5.83 -10.75 -2.52
C TYR A 201 4.67 -9.97 -3.13
N LEU A 202 3.54 -10.64 -3.40
CA LEU A 202 2.34 -9.99 -3.91
C LEU A 202 1.77 -8.97 -2.91
N ALA A 203 1.75 -9.29 -1.62
CA ALA A 203 1.31 -8.38 -0.57
C ALA A 203 2.22 -7.14 -0.47
N TYR A 204 3.54 -7.30 -0.62
CA TYR A 204 4.47 -6.17 -0.68
C TYR A 204 4.28 -5.30 -1.94
N PHE A 205 3.89 -5.91 -3.06
CA PHE A 205 3.61 -5.20 -4.30
C PHE A 205 2.42 -4.23 -4.19
N ASN A 206 1.54 -4.39 -3.18
CA ASN A 206 0.44 -3.46 -2.90
C ASN A 206 0.89 -2.00 -2.80
N SER A 207 2.07 -1.72 -2.24
CA SER A 207 2.57 -0.34 -2.11
C SER A 207 2.90 0.28 -3.46
N THR A 208 3.39 -0.52 -4.41
CA THR A 208 3.77 -0.11 -5.78
C THR A 208 2.55 0.05 -6.69
N LEU A 209 1.48 -0.71 -6.43
CA LEU A 209 0.23 -0.62 -7.19
C LEU A 209 -0.45 0.74 -7.03
N ASN A 210 -0.28 1.42 -5.91
CA ASN A 210 -0.91 2.72 -5.66
C ASN A 210 -0.59 3.73 -6.80
N PRO A 211 0.66 4.15 -7.05
CA PRO A 211 1.01 5.01 -8.19
C PRO A 211 0.55 4.49 -9.55
N ILE A 212 0.68 3.18 -9.82
CA ILE A 212 0.30 2.56 -11.09
C ILE A 212 -1.20 2.73 -11.32
N LEU A 213 -2.03 2.49 -10.31
CA LEU A 213 -3.49 2.65 -10.39
C LEU A 213 -3.88 4.12 -10.58
N TYR A 214 -3.20 5.06 -9.92
CA TYR A 214 -3.41 6.49 -10.16
C TYR A 214 -3.09 6.88 -11.61
N VAL A 215 -2.02 6.32 -12.20
CA VAL A 215 -1.65 6.58 -13.60
C VAL A 215 -2.59 5.88 -14.57
N LEU A 216 -3.00 4.64 -14.35
CA LEU A 216 -3.82 3.89 -15.32
C LEU A 216 -5.29 4.31 -15.28
N VAL A 217 -5.83 4.55 -14.07
CA VAL A 217 -7.27 4.80 -13.87
C VAL A 217 -7.58 6.29 -13.65
N GLY A 218 -6.63 7.05 -13.08
CA GLY A 218 -6.80 8.47 -12.78
C GLY A 218 -6.48 9.40 -13.95
N LYS A 219 -7.43 9.68 -14.85
CA LYS A 219 -7.23 10.62 -15.97
C LYS A 219 -6.79 12.03 -15.56
N ASN A 220 -7.15 12.49 -14.36
CA ASN A 220 -6.69 13.79 -13.83
C ASN A 220 -5.20 13.74 -13.44
N PHE A 221 -4.73 12.59 -12.93
CA PHE A 221 -3.31 12.36 -12.66
C PHE A 221 -2.55 12.18 -13.98
N GLN A 222 -3.10 11.44 -14.95
CA GLN A 222 -2.54 11.36 -16.31
C GLN A 222 -2.37 12.74 -16.95
N LYS A 223 -3.36 13.63 -16.84
CA LYS A 223 -3.24 15.01 -17.34
C LYS A 223 -2.10 15.77 -16.67
N LYS A 224 -2.01 15.75 -15.33
CA LYS A 224 -0.91 16.40 -14.60
C LYS A 224 0.46 15.80 -14.93
N VAL A 225 0.55 14.48 -15.03
CA VAL A 225 1.79 13.77 -15.41
C VAL A 225 2.18 14.14 -16.84
N LYS A 226 1.23 14.19 -17.78
CA LYS A 226 1.47 14.62 -19.16
C LYS A 226 1.88 16.09 -19.24
N GLU A 227 1.30 16.97 -18.41
CA GLU A 227 1.71 18.36 -18.28
C GLU A 227 3.13 18.48 -17.74
N LEU A 228 3.48 17.72 -16.70
CA LEU A 228 4.84 17.67 -16.14
C LEU A 228 5.85 17.14 -17.15
N PHE A 229 5.53 16.07 -17.88
CA PHE A 229 6.39 15.56 -18.95
C PHE A 229 6.54 16.57 -20.09
N ARG A 230 5.47 17.26 -20.50
CA ARG A 230 5.54 18.32 -21.53
C ARG A 230 6.35 19.52 -21.06
N GLN A 231 6.24 19.91 -19.78
CA GLN A 231 7.07 20.96 -19.18
C GLN A 231 8.53 20.54 -19.09
N TRP A 232 8.81 19.27 -18.77
CA TRP A 232 10.16 18.72 -18.72
C TRP A 232 10.80 18.67 -20.11
N ASP A 233 10.03 18.28 -21.13
CA ASP A 233 10.45 18.27 -22.53
C ASP A 233 10.74 19.70 -23.01
N HIS A 234 9.84 20.65 -22.77
CA HIS A 234 10.09 22.08 -23.07
C HIS A 234 11.32 22.63 -22.35
N LYS A 235 11.56 22.25 -21.08
CA LYS A 235 12.75 22.65 -20.33
C LYS A 235 14.03 22.04 -20.91
N ARG A 236 13.97 20.79 -21.39
CA ARG A 236 15.07 20.13 -22.10
C ARG A 236 15.39 20.80 -23.44
N THR A 237 14.37 21.11 -24.24
CA THR A 237 14.51 21.75 -25.56
C THR A 237 14.98 23.21 -25.46
N SER A 238 14.56 23.95 -24.44
CA SER A 238 15.06 25.31 -24.16
C SER A 238 16.49 25.32 -23.63
N THR A 239 16.88 24.35 -22.80
CA THR A 239 18.27 24.21 -22.33
C THR A 239 19.22 23.84 -23.48
N LEU A 240 18.78 22.98 -24.41
CA LEU A 240 19.54 22.68 -25.63
C LEU A 240 19.62 23.87 -26.59
N SER A 241 18.53 24.61 -26.81
CA SER A 241 18.55 25.80 -27.69
C SER A 241 19.46 26.92 -27.16
N ASN A 242 19.48 27.13 -25.83
CA ASN A 242 20.37 28.13 -25.22
C ASN A 242 21.85 27.73 -25.26
N THR A 243 22.15 26.41 -25.28
CA THR A 243 23.51 25.88 -25.41
C THR A 243 24.01 25.92 -26.87
N VAL A 244 23.11 25.83 -27.86
CA VAL A 244 23.45 25.97 -29.28
C VAL A 244 23.58 27.44 -29.69
N SER A 245 22.75 28.34 -29.16
CA SER A 245 22.80 29.78 -29.49
C SER A 245 24.04 30.49 -28.91
N THR A 246 24.64 29.98 -27.83
CA THR A 246 25.91 30.47 -27.28
C THR A 246 27.16 29.96 -28.03
N LYS A 247 27.00 29.09 -29.03
CA LYS A 247 28.12 28.50 -29.81
C LYS A 247 28.18 28.91 -31.29
N LEU A 248 27.39 29.87 -31.75
CA LEU A 248 27.60 30.49 -33.07
C LEU A 248 28.51 31.72 -32.92
N PRO A 249 29.77 31.68 -33.42
CA PRO A 249 30.53 32.91 -33.60
C PRO A 249 29.83 33.73 -34.69
N ARG A 250 29.48 34.98 -34.38
CA ARG A 250 29.18 36.00 -35.38
C ARG A 250 30.38 36.09 -36.33
N SER A 251 30.23 35.54 -37.54
CA SER A 251 31.12 35.89 -38.65
C SER A 251 30.92 37.36 -38.98
N ASN A 252 31.96 38.16 -38.70
CA ASN A 252 32.03 39.58 -38.98
C ASN A 252 31.95 39.81 -40.49
N ARG A 253 30.89 40.47 -40.96
CA ARG A 253 30.90 41.14 -42.26
C ARG A 253 31.27 42.61 -42.01
N SER A 254 32.56 42.91 -42.11
CA SER A 254 33.08 44.28 -42.08
C SER A 254 32.76 44.98 -43.40
N SER A 255 31.83 45.92 -43.35
CA SER A 255 31.69 46.95 -44.39
C SER A 255 32.83 47.97 -44.20
N HIS A 256 33.77 48.02 -45.14
CA HIS A 256 34.64 49.19 -45.31
C HIS A 256 33.94 50.15 -46.28
N ASN A 257 33.65 51.35 -45.79
CA ASN A 257 33.26 52.51 -46.59
C ASN A 257 34.50 53.35 -46.94
N ILE A 258 34.29 54.20 -47.97
CA ILE A 258 35.01 55.43 -48.38
C ILE A 258 36.15 55.20 -49.41
N VAL A 259 35.94 55.57 -50.68
CA VAL A 259 35.96 56.95 -51.25
C VAL A 259 34.85 57.06 -52.30
#